data_AF-E5LEB2-F1
#
_entry.id   AF-E5LEB2-F1
#
_cell.length_a   1.000
_cell.length_b   1.000
_cell.length_c   1.000
_cell.angle_alpha   90.00
_cell.angle_beta   90.00
_cell.angle_gamma   90.00
#
_symmetry.space_group_name_H-M   'P 1'
#
loop_
_entity.id
_entity.type
_entity.pdbx_description
1 polymer ?
#
loop_
_entity_poly.entity_id
_entity_poly.type
_entity_poly.pdbx_seq_one_letter_code
_entity_poly.pdbx_strand_id
1 'polypeptide(L)' 'DLPGEMKVPVSKEKDKDGKYSLMPSVDKLELKGTSDKNNGSGTLEGEKTDKSKAKLTISDDLSKTTFEVF' A
#
# COMPACT_ATOMS: atom_id res chain seq x y z
N ASP A 1 8.13 -3.32 9.71
CA ASP A 1 6.91 -4.15 9.77
C ASP A 1 5.74 -3.27 10.17
N LEU A 2 4.55 -3.52 9.60
CA LEU A 2 3.32 -2.79 9.95
C LEU A 2 2.47 -3.60 10.93
N PRO A 3 1.59 -2.95 11.70
CA PRO A 3 0.62 -3.66 12.54
C PRO A 3 -0.17 -4.68 11.72
N GLY A 4 -0.26 -5.92 12.21
CA GLY A 4 -0.90 -7.05 11.50
C GLY A 4 0.04 -7.88 10.61
N GLU A 5 1.35 -7.89 10.88
CA GLU A 5 2.37 -8.68 10.13
C GLU A 5 2.46 -8.34 8.63
N MET A 6 1.93 -7.18 8.26
CA MET A 6 1.86 -6.75 6.87
C MET A 6 3.20 -6.21 6.39
N LYS A 7 3.67 -6.72 5.24
CA LYS A 7 4.91 -6.27 4.59
C LYS A 7 4.57 -5.42 3.37
N VAL A 8 5.09 -4.20 3.36
CA VAL A 8 4.93 -3.26 2.25
C VAL A 8 6.29 -3.05 1.60
N PRO A 9 6.55 -3.67 0.45
CA PRO A 9 7.75 -3.40 -0.31
C PRO A 9 7.65 -1.99 -0.90
N VAL A 10 8.69 -1.21 -0.66
CA VAL A 10 8.85 0.15 -1.16
C VAL A 10 9.93 0.12 -2.24
N SER A 11 9.66 0.74 -3.39
CA SER A 11 10.70 0.93 -4.42
C SER A 11 11.90 1.67 -3.84
N LYS A 12 13.11 1.30 -4.28
CA LYS A 12 14.34 2.00 -3.89
C LYS A 12 14.43 3.39 -4.52
N GLU A 13 13.91 3.51 -5.73
CA GLU A 13 13.94 4.73 -6.52
C GLU A 13 12.54 5.31 -6.64
N LYS A 14 12.52 6.63 -6.88
CA LYS A 14 11.28 7.34 -7.17
C LYS A 14 10.86 7.06 -8.61
N ASP A 15 9.55 6.96 -8.82
CA ASP A 15 8.94 6.91 -10.13
C ASP A 15 9.01 8.29 -10.83
N LYS A 16 8.43 8.38 -12.03
CA LYS A 16 8.49 9.57 -12.88
C LYS A 16 7.86 10.81 -12.24
N ASP A 17 6.94 10.61 -11.29
CA ASP A 17 6.25 11.65 -10.53
C ASP A 17 7.01 12.02 -9.25
N GLY A 18 8.19 11.44 -9.01
CA GLY A 18 9.01 11.72 -7.84
C GLY A 18 8.53 11.03 -6.55
N LYS A 19 7.67 10.02 -6.68
CA LYS A 19 7.09 9.24 -5.57
C LYS A 19 7.68 7.83 -5.51
N TYR A 20 7.59 7.17 -4.37
CA TYR A 20 7.96 5.78 -4.17
C TYR A 20 6.77 4.88 -4.48
N SER A 21 6.98 3.89 -5.35
CA SER A 21 5.95 2.88 -5.60
C SER A 21 5.88 1.87 -4.45
N LEU A 22 4.67 1.52 -4.04
CA LEU A 22 4.35 0.56 -2.99
C LEU A 22 3.54 -0.58 -3.59
N MET A 23 3.95 -1.83 -3.32
CA MET A 23 3.26 -3.01 -3.87
C MET A 23 3.13 -4.19 -2.89
N PRO A 24 2.35 -4.07 -1.81
CA PRO A 24 2.10 -5.17 -0.88
C PRO A 24 1.11 -6.18 -1.44
N SER A 25 1.23 -7.41 -0.96
CA SER A 25 0.25 -8.48 -1.17
C SER A 25 -0.52 -8.71 0.13
N VAL A 26 -1.85 -8.64 0.08
CA VAL A 26 -2.76 -8.77 1.23
C VAL A 26 -3.79 -9.82 0.87
N ASP A 27 -3.89 -10.93 1.61
CA ASP A 27 -4.88 -11.98 1.30
C ASP A 27 -4.86 -12.44 -0.17
N LYS A 28 -3.67 -12.54 -0.77
CA LYS A 28 -3.45 -12.85 -2.20
C LYS A 28 -3.96 -11.79 -3.20
N LEU A 29 -4.32 -10.61 -2.71
CA LEU A 29 -4.58 -9.42 -3.51
C LEU A 29 -3.34 -8.53 -3.57
N GLU A 30 -2.87 -8.24 -4.77
CA GLU A 30 -1.82 -7.24 -4.98
C GLU A 30 -2.42 -5.85 -4.95
N LEU A 31 -1.97 -5.03 -4.00
CA LEU A 31 -2.32 -3.61 -3.95
C LEU A 31 -1.18 -2.81 -4.57
N LYS A 32 -1.51 -1.71 -5.24
CA LYS A 32 -0.54 -0.80 -5.84
C LYS A 32 -0.83 0.61 -5.38
N GLY A 33 0.21 1.33 -5.03
CA GLY A 33 0.11 2.73 -4.64
C GLY A 33 1.41 3.47 -4.88
N THR A 34 1.36 4.79 -4.76
CA THR A 34 2.55 5.65 -4.75
C THR A 34 2.53 6.49 -3.49
N SER A 35 3.72 6.81 -2.98
CA SER A 35 3.90 7.60 -1.77
C SER A 35 5.02 8.60 -1.91
N ASP A 36 4.87 9.78 -1.33
CA ASP A 36 5.95 10.76 -1.26
C ASP A 36 7.10 10.30 -0.34
N LYS A 37 6.83 9.35 0.57
CA LYS A 37 7.77 8.87 1.57
C LYS A 37 8.25 7.45 1.26
N ASN A 38 9.49 7.17 1.64
CA ASN A 38 10.10 5.85 1.51
C ASN A 38 9.88 4.94 2.73
N ASN A 39 9.08 5.37 3.70
CA ASN A 39 8.79 4.64 4.93
C ASN A 39 7.67 3.60 4.74
N GLY A 40 7.02 3.58 3.57
CA GLY A 40 5.90 2.69 3.27
C GLY A 40 4.53 3.23 3.69
N SER A 41 4.43 4.46 4.20
CA SER A 41 3.15 5.13 4.41
C SER A 41 2.51 5.50 3.08
N GLY A 42 1.19 5.68 3.05
CA GLY A 42 0.48 6.09 1.85
C GLY A 42 -0.85 5.36 1.65
N THR A 43 -1.43 5.58 0.47
CA THR A 43 -2.67 4.91 0.06
C THR A 43 -2.38 3.97 -1.08
N LEU A 44 -2.93 2.76 -0.99
CA LEU A 44 -2.77 1.72 -1.98
C LEU A 44 -4.14 1.18 -2.34
N GLU A 45 -4.33 0.89 -3.61
CA GLU A 45 -5.60 0.40 -4.13
C GLU A 45 -5.36 -0.88 -4.92
N GLY A 46 -6.34 -1.77 -4.91
CA GLY A 46 -6.32 -2.98 -5.72
C GLY A 46 -7.74 -3.40 -6.10
N GLU A 47 -7.84 -4.20 -7.14
CA GLU A 47 -9.12 -4.74 -7.61
C GLU A 47 -9.03 -6.26 -7.55
N LYS A 48 -10.01 -6.88 -6.90
CA LYS A 48 -10.13 -8.33 -6.82
C LYS A 48 -10.69 -8.89 -8.11
N THR A 49 -10.56 -10.19 -8.29
CA THR A 49 -11.12 -10.92 -9.44
C THR A 49 -12.64 -10.81 -9.54
N ASP A 50 -13.32 -10.58 -8.42
CA ASP A 50 -14.78 -10.37 -8.35
C ASP A 50 -15.21 -8.91 -8.62
N LYS A 51 -14.28 -8.04 -9.04
CA LYS A 51 -14.45 -6.59 -9.25
C LYS A 51 -14.65 -5.77 -7.98
N SER A 52 -14.64 -6.36 -6.79
CA SER A 52 -14.51 -5.59 -5.56
C SER A 52 -13.21 -4.81 -5.55
N LYS A 53 -13.28 -3.58 -5.04
CA LYS A 53 -12.11 -2.73 -4.87
C LYS A 53 -11.64 -2.84 -3.43
N ALA A 54 -10.34 -2.81 -3.22
CA ALA A 54 -9.76 -2.74 -1.90
C ALA A 54 -8.86 -1.52 -1.81
N LYS A 55 -8.87 -0.89 -0.64
CA LYS A 55 -8.05 0.27 -0.33
C LYS A 55 -7.34 0.02 0.98
N LEU A 56 -6.02 0.14 0.97
CA LEU A 56 -5.18 0.12 2.15
C LEU A 56 -4.62 1.52 2.38
N THR A 57 -4.91 2.08 3.54
CA THR A 57 -4.36 3.36 3.98
C THR A 57 -3.42 3.11 5.14
N ILE A 58 -2.16 3.51 4.98
CA ILE A 58 -1.11 3.37 5.98
C ILE A 58 -0.79 4.77 6.49
N SER A 59 -0.99 5.00 7.78
CA SER A 59 -0.69 6.27 8.42
C SER A 59 0.77 6.65 8.24
N ASP A 60 1.04 7.96 8.19
CA ASP A 60 2.38 8.49 8.00
C ASP A 60 3.39 8.10 9.07
N ASP A 61 2.92 7.93 10.30
CA ASP A 61 3.68 7.49 11.46
C ASP A 61 3.71 5.96 11.61
N LEU A 62 3.15 5.22 10.64
CA LEU A 62 3.10 3.75 10.58
C LEU A 62 2.41 3.07 11.79
N SER A 63 1.80 3.83 12.71
CA SER A 63 1.11 3.28 13.88
C SER A 63 -0.19 2.56 13.55
N LYS A 64 -0.78 2.88 12.40
CA LYS A 64 -2.10 2.39 12.01
C LYS A 64 -2.16 2.09 10.52
N THR A 65 -2.84 1.00 10.21
CA THR A 65 -3.20 0.57 8.87
C THR A 65 -4.70 0.35 8.82
N THR A 66 -5.35 0.87 7.80
CA THR A 66 -6.79 0.72 7.57
C THR A 66 -6.99 0.02 6.24
N PHE A 67 -7.62 -1.13 6.24
CA PHE A 67 -7.96 -1.89 5.04
C PHE A 67 -9.47 -1.89 4.84
N GLU A 68 -9.92 -1.38 3.69
CA GLU A 68 -11.33 -1.24 3.32
C GLU A 68 -11.58 -1.99 2.00
N VAL A 69 -12.74 -2.64 1.88
CA VAL A 69 -13.17 -3.32 0.66
C VAL A 69 -14.54 -2.75 0.26
N PHE A 70 -14.70 -2.46 -1.03
CA PHE A 70 -15.87 -1.84 -1.67
C PHE A 70 -16.48 -2.78 -2.71
#